data_AF-A0A504Y9D5-F1
#
_entry.id   AF-A0A504Y9D5-F1
#
_cell.length_a   1.000
_cell.length_b   1.000
_cell.length_c   1.000
_cell.angle_alpha   90.00
_cell.angle_beta   90.00
_cell.angle_gamma   90.00
#
_symmetry.space_group_name_H-M   'P 1'
#
loop_
_entity.id
_entity.type
_entity.pdbx_description
1 polymer ?
#
loop_
_entity_poly.entity_id
_entity_poly.type
_entity_poly.pdbx_seq_one_letter_code
_entity_poly.pdbx_strand_id
1 'polypeptide(L)'
;MAGLPREVVHWLLSLGILNNNEKIKWSVYNGTLPATVLNRYFPSKLNLNVVVNEYATLKREGNWRKLESIFHKLHLHIRSEVIESVLNCKRGSVNVFLQELHAAITRKKFPLECGNQLKLHCFPPYARETAVCIVRNNMHTAEALRSQDIYETEKKITSLLIKHRQMRALERMQQPERFTGKPPLYQVCRRLNSQEYQNKVAKCRLTETKKAIFNDHKKTAVTDKLENNFVLQPHQQAEFK
;
A
#
# COMPACT_ATOMS: atom_id res chain seq x y z
N MET A 1 5.68 10.70 -7.43
CA MET A 1 6.99 10.04 -7.17
C MET A 1 6.88 8.78 -6.30
N ALA A 2 5.73 8.45 -5.70
CA ALA A 2 5.62 7.31 -4.78
C ALA A 2 6.03 5.98 -5.44
N GLY A 3 7.06 5.33 -4.88
CA GLY A 3 7.49 3.97 -5.20
C GLY A 3 8.84 3.81 -5.94
N LEU A 4 9.53 4.90 -6.33
CA LEU A 4 10.88 4.81 -6.90
C LEU A 4 11.95 4.72 -5.80
N PRO A 5 13.03 3.92 -5.96
CA PRO A 5 14.15 3.94 -5.03
C PRO A 5 14.82 5.29 -4.97
N ARG A 6 15.34 5.65 -3.80
CA ARG A 6 15.96 6.95 -3.55
C ARG A 6 17.16 7.18 -4.48
N GLU A 7 17.97 6.16 -4.75
CA GLU A 7 19.13 6.33 -5.63
C GLU A 7 18.72 6.67 -7.07
N VAL A 8 17.65 6.04 -7.59
CA VAL A 8 17.14 6.32 -8.94
C VAL A 8 16.60 7.74 -9.03
N VAL A 9 15.90 8.21 -7.99
CA VAL A 9 15.40 9.59 -7.94
C VAL A 9 16.57 10.58 -7.90
N HIS A 10 17.55 10.34 -7.03
CA HIS A 10 18.74 11.19 -6.92
C HIS A 10 19.52 11.21 -8.23
N TRP A 11 19.67 10.07 -8.89
CA TRP A 11 20.29 9.96 -10.20
C TRP A 11 19.57 10.80 -11.24
N LEU A 12 18.25 10.65 -11.38
CA LEU A 12 17.47 11.44 -12.35
C LEU A 12 17.52 12.94 -12.06
N LEU A 13 17.54 13.35 -10.79
CA LEU A 13 17.71 14.74 -10.38
C LEU A 13 19.12 15.26 -10.74
N SER A 14 20.17 14.46 -10.52
CA SER A 14 21.55 14.84 -10.84
C SER A 14 21.78 15.07 -12.33
N LEU A 15 20.98 14.44 -13.20
CA LEU A 15 21.02 14.65 -14.64
C LEU A 15 20.34 15.95 -15.08
N GLY A 16 19.57 16.61 -14.20
CA GLY A 16 18.83 17.83 -14.52
C GLY A 16 17.66 17.60 -15.49
N ILE A 17 17.17 16.37 -15.62
CA ILE A 17 16.14 16.00 -16.61
C ILE A 17 14.72 16.21 -16.05
N LEU A 18 14.57 16.14 -14.72
CA LEU A 18 13.28 16.27 -14.07
C LEU A 18 12.88 17.75 -13.97
N ASN A 19 12.05 18.20 -14.91
CA ASN A 19 11.31 19.45 -14.77
C ASN A 19 10.21 19.26 -13.70
N ASN A 20 10.01 20.25 -12.83
CA ASN A 20 9.11 20.17 -11.65
C ASN A 20 7.67 19.70 -11.94
N ASN A 21 7.21 19.75 -13.20
CA ASN A 21 5.81 19.46 -13.59
C ASN A 21 5.64 18.21 -14.45
N GLU A 22 6.72 17.52 -14.85
CA GLU A 22 6.58 16.35 -15.71
C GLU A 22 6.22 15.08 -14.92
N LYS A 23 5.15 14.44 -15.36
CA LYS A 23 4.73 13.14 -14.81
C LYS A 23 5.71 12.06 -15.33
N ILE A 24 6.76 11.74 -14.57
CA ILE A 24 7.78 10.71 -14.87
C ILE A 24 7.18 9.45 -15.49
N LYS A 25 6.07 8.94 -14.93
CA LYS A 25 5.43 7.73 -15.43
C LYS A 25 5.06 7.86 -16.91
N TRP A 26 4.46 8.99 -17.30
CA TRP A 26 4.04 9.24 -18.67
C TRP A 26 5.22 9.46 -19.61
N SER A 27 6.26 10.20 -19.20
CA SER A 27 7.45 10.38 -20.02
C SER A 27 8.24 9.08 -20.21
N VAL A 28 8.22 8.18 -19.22
CA VAL A 28 8.72 6.81 -19.41
C VAL A 28 7.82 6.05 -20.38
N TYR A 29 6.51 6.02 -20.19
CA TYR A 29 5.58 5.32 -21.08
C TYR A 29 5.67 5.77 -22.54
N ASN A 30 5.97 7.04 -22.79
CA ASN A 30 6.14 7.60 -24.14
C ASN A 30 7.53 7.30 -24.75
N GLY A 31 8.50 6.94 -23.92
CA GLY A 31 9.89 6.76 -24.33
C GLY A 31 10.72 8.06 -24.35
N THR A 32 10.13 9.20 -23.97
CA THR A 32 10.85 10.49 -23.97
C THR A 32 11.88 10.56 -22.85
N LEU A 33 11.55 10.10 -21.64
CA LEU A 33 12.51 10.10 -20.52
C LEU A 33 13.71 9.16 -20.75
N PRO A 34 13.52 7.89 -21.19
CA PRO A 34 14.65 7.05 -21.57
C PRO A 34 15.53 7.68 -22.64
N ALA A 35 14.93 8.32 -23.66
CA ALA A 35 15.68 8.99 -24.72
C ALA A 35 16.51 10.17 -24.21
N THR A 36 15.95 11.02 -23.34
CA THR A 36 16.68 12.15 -22.75
C THR A 36 17.81 11.71 -21.84
N VAL A 37 17.59 10.65 -21.04
CA VAL A 37 18.64 10.03 -20.23
C VAL A 37 19.78 9.54 -21.11
N LEU A 38 19.48 8.74 -22.14
CA LEU A 38 20.52 8.22 -23.03
C LEU A 38 21.25 9.35 -23.77
N ASN A 39 20.55 10.40 -24.20
CA ASN A 39 21.17 11.56 -24.85
C ASN A 39 22.15 12.30 -23.93
N ARG A 40 21.89 12.33 -22.61
CA ARG A 40 22.80 12.95 -21.64
C ARG A 40 24.10 12.16 -21.48
N TYR A 41 24.04 10.84 -21.56
CA TYR A 41 25.22 9.96 -21.45
C TYR A 41 25.94 9.77 -22.79
N PHE A 42 25.20 9.73 -23.90
CA PHE A 42 25.69 9.42 -25.24
C PHE A 42 25.18 10.44 -26.28
N PRO A 43 25.55 11.73 -26.15
CA PRO A 43 25.02 12.80 -27.01
C PRO A 43 25.33 12.58 -28.50
N SER A 44 26.49 12.01 -28.83
CA SER A 44 26.89 11.77 -30.22
C SER A 44 26.19 10.58 -30.88
N LYS A 45 25.48 9.75 -30.12
CA LYS A 45 24.86 8.51 -30.62
C LYS A 45 23.36 8.66 -30.88
N LEU A 46 22.74 9.75 -30.41
CA LEU A 46 21.29 9.90 -30.41
C LEU A 46 20.84 11.29 -30.85
N ASN A 47 19.92 11.31 -31.81
CA ASN A 47 19.17 12.51 -32.17
C ASN A 47 17.83 12.47 -31.42
N LEU A 48 17.61 13.39 -30.47
CA LEU A 48 16.37 13.46 -29.68
C LEU A 48 15.10 13.65 -30.54
N ASN A 49 15.24 14.25 -31.72
CA ASN A 49 14.15 14.44 -32.69
C ASN A 49 13.55 13.12 -33.21
N VAL A 50 14.18 11.98 -32.90
CA VAL A 50 13.71 10.64 -33.30
C VAL A 50 12.50 10.18 -32.48
N VAL A 51 12.33 10.70 -31.25
CA VAL A 51 11.27 10.32 -30.31
C VAL A 51 10.26 11.44 -30.22
N VAL A 52 9.04 11.18 -30.70
CA VAL A 52 7.98 12.19 -30.70
C VAL A 52 7.15 12.07 -29.42
N ASN A 53 6.98 13.19 -28.70
CA ASN A 53 6.18 13.25 -27.49
C ASN A 53 4.68 13.32 -27.84
N GLU A 54 4.10 12.16 -28.13
CA GLU A 54 2.68 12.05 -28.47
C GLU A 54 1.96 11.01 -27.62
N TYR A 55 0.66 11.23 -27.41
CA TYR A 55 -0.18 10.38 -26.57
C TYR A 55 -0.70 9.11 -27.29
N ALA A 56 -0.55 9.02 -28.60
CA ALA A 56 -1.06 7.90 -29.39
C ALA A 56 -0.28 6.60 -29.15
N THR A 57 -1.00 5.51 -28.84
CA THR A 57 -0.42 4.19 -28.52
C THR A 57 0.50 3.64 -29.61
N LEU A 58 0.12 3.79 -30.89
CA LEU A 58 0.93 3.34 -32.04
C LEU A 58 2.27 4.09 -32.14
N LYS A 59 2.25 5.40 -31.87
CA LYS A 59 3.47 6.23 -31.90
C LYS A 59 4.39 5.91 -30.73
N ARG A 60 3.83 5.64 -29.55
CA ARG A 60 4.59 5.15 -28.39
C ARG A 60 5.32 3.85 -28.72
N GLU A 61 4.64 2.90 -29.36
CA GLU A 61 5.25 1.63 -29.76
C GLU A 61 6.38 1.83 -30.78
N GLY A 62 6.16 2.70 -31.77
CA GLY A 62 7.22 3.11 -32.70
C GLY A 62 8.43 3.72 -32.00
N ASN A 63 8.23 4.59 -31.01
CA ASN A 63 9.31 5.17 -30.20
C ASN A 63 10.09 4.07 -29.45
N TRP A 64 9.39 3.11 -28.84
CA TRP A 64 10.02 2.03 -28.09
C TRP A 64 10.82 1.06 -28.98
N ARG A 65 10.35 0.73 -30.18
CA ARG A 65 11.14 -0.07 -31.15
C ARG A 65 12.44 0.62 -31.52
N LYS A 66 12.43 1.94 -31.68
CA LYS A 66 13.66 2.73 -31.93
C LYS A 66 14.59 2.68 -30.72
N LEU A 67 14.05 2.83 -29.50
CA LEU A 67 14.82 2.72 -28.26
C LEU A 67 15.44 1.33 -28.09
N GLU A 68 14.73 0.26 -28.42
CA GLU A 68 15.28 -1.12 -28.38
C GLU A 68 16.48 -1.27 -29.31
N SER A 69 16.39 -0.77 -30.55
CA SER A 69 17.52 -0.75 -31.48
C SER A 69 18.72 0.02 -30.91
N ILE A 70 18.46 1.13 -30.22
CA ILE A 70 19.50 1.93 -29.55
C ILE A 70 20.12 1.16 -28.38
N PHE A 71 19.32 0.54 -27.52
CA PHE A 71 19.81 -0.25 -26.40
C PHE A 71 20.73 -1.37 -26.89
N HIS A 72 20.35 -2.04 -27.98
CA HIS A 72 21.17 -3.07 -28.61
C HIS A 72 22.50 -2.49 -29.14
N LYS A 73 22.48 -1.34 -29.83
CA LYS A 73 23.69 -0.66 -30.32
C LYS A 73 24.63 -0.20 -29.21
N LEU A 74 24.08 0.14 -28.04
CA LEU A 74 24.84 0.57 -26.87
C LEU A 74 25.20 -0.58 -25.93
N HIS A 75 24.86 -1.83 -26.28
CA HIS A 75 25.04 -3.02 -25.45
C HIS A 75 24.41 -2.90 -24.05
N LEU A 76 23.30 -2.16 -23.94
CA LEU A 76 22.52 -2.04 -22.72
C LEU A 76 21.53 -3.20 -22.66
N HIS A 77 21.80 -4.15 -21.75
CA HIS A 77 20.99 -5.35 -21.58
C HIS A 77 19.79 -5.03 -20.68
N ILE A 78 18.66 -4.65 -21.29
CA ILE A 78 17.37 -4.47 -20.62
C ILE A 78 16.48 -5.64 -21.02
N ARG A 79 15.78 -6.23 -20.04
CA ARG A 79 14.91 -7.38 -20.29
C ARG A 79 13.70 -6.99 -21.14
N SER A 80 13.43 -7.75 -22.19
CA SER A 80 12.29 -7.50 -23.10
C SER A 80 10.95 -7.53 -22.36
N GLU A 81 10.81 -8.39 -21.34
CA GLU A 81 9.58 -8.49 -20.54
C GLU A 81 9.30 -7.20 -19.75
N VAL A 82 10.35 -6.47 -19.37
CA VAL A 82 10.24 -5.20 -18.65
C VAL A 82 9.79 -4.11 -19.61
N ILE A 83 10.35 -4.05 -20.82
CA ILE A 83 9.95 -3.10 -21.87
C ILE A 83 8.48 -3.31 -22.24
N GLU A 84 8.07 -4.56 -22.49
CA GLU A 84 6.68 -4.92 -22.77
C GLU A 84 5.75 -4.52 -21.61
N SER A 85 6.19 -4.74 -20.37
CA SER A 85 5.44 -4.34 -19.18
C SER A 85 5.29 -2.82 -19.04
N VAL A 86 6.25 -2.02 -19.53
CA VAL A 86 6.15 -0.56 -19.60
C VAL A 86 5.22 -0.14 -20.72
N LEU A 87 5.32 -0.74 -21.92
CA LEU A 87 4.42 -0.50 -23.04
C LEU A 87 2.95 -0.75 -22.67
N ASN A 88 2.70 -1.79 -21.89
CA ASN A 88 1.37 -2.17 -21.39
C ASN A 88 0.95 -1.41 -20.12
N CYS A 89 1.71 -0.40 -19.68
CA CYS A 89 1.41 0.43 -18.52
C CYS A 89 1.16 -0.36 -17.22
N LYS A 90 1.78 -1.55 -17.06
CA LYS A 90 1.60 -2.40 -15.87
C LYS A 90 2.03 -1.66 -14.60
N ARG A 91 1.36 -1.92 -13.48
CA ARG A 91 1.66 -1.21 -12.22
C ARG A 91 3.09 -1.50 -11.77
N GLY A 92 3.86 -0.43 -11.59
CA GLY A 92 5.23 -0.50 -11.10
C GLY A 92 6.27 -0.97 -12.13
N SER A 93 5.89 -1.18 -13.40
CA SER A 93 6.83 -1.49 -14.48
C SER A 93 7.83 -0.36 -14.71
N VAL A 94 7.37 0.90 -14.61
CA VAL A 94 8.24 2.09 -14.68
C VAL A 94 9.38 2.04 -13.67
N ASN A 95 9.10 1.59 -12.44
CA ASN A 95 10.12 1.56 -11.40
C ASN A 95 11.17 0.48 -11.68
N VAL A 96 10.71 -0.71 -12.09
CA VAL A 96 11.59 -1.82 -12.48
C VAL A 96 12.45 -1.42 -13.68
N PHE A 97 11.85 -0.80 -14.69
CA PHE A 97 12.55 -0.32 -15.87
C PHE A 97 13.61 0.72 -15.54
N LEU A 98 13.28 1.74 -14.73
CA LEU A 98 14.25 2.78 -14.37
C LEU A 98 15.40 2.24 -13.51
N GLN A 99 15.15 1.23 -12.68
CA GLN A 99 16.21 0.52 -11.95
C GLN A 99 17.13 -0.25 -12.90
N GLU A 100 16.58 -1.00 -13.86
CA GLU A 100 17.38 -1.71 -14.87
C GLU A 100 18.17 -0.75 -15.76
N LEU A 101 17.56 0.35 -16.19
CA LEU A 101 18.22 1.38 -16.98
C LEU A 101 19.38 2.03 -16.21
N HIS A 102 19.17 2.43 -14.96
CA HIS A 102 20.23 2.96 -14.11
C HIS A 102 21.35 1.94 -13.91
N ALA A 103 21.01 0.68 -13.62
CA ALA A 103 21.99 -0.38 -13.43
C ALA A 103 22.80 -0.65 -14.70
N ALA A 104 22.16 -0.64 -15.87
CA ALA A 104 22.81 -0.84 -17.16
C ALA A 104 23.79 0.30 -17.49
N ILE A 105 23.42 1.55 -17.21
CA ILE A 105 24.26 2.72 -17.51
C ILE A 105 25.40 2.87 -16.50
N THR A 106 25.10 2.80 -15.20
CA THR A 106 26.08 3.05 -14.14
C THR A 106 26.89 1.81 -13.77
N ARG A 107 26.55 0.64 -14.33
CA ARG A 107 27.10 -0.70 -14.00
C ARG A 107 26.99 -1.06 -12.51
N LYS A 108 26.21 -0.31 -11.75
CA LYS A 108 25.92 -0.55 -10.33
C LYS A 108 24.68 -1.42 -10.25
N LYS A 109 24.85 -2.64 -9.72
CA LYS A 109 23.72 -3.52 -9.46
C LYS A 109 22.99 -3.00 -8.22
N PHE A 110 21.71 -2.72 -8.34
CA PHE A 110 20.86 -2.67 -7.17
C PHE A 110 20.71 -4.10 -6.63
N PRO A 111 20.66 -4.30 -5.30
CA PRO A 111 19.96 -5.46 -4.79
C PRO A 111 18.59 -5.41 -5.45
N LEU A 112 18.24 -6.42 -6.23
CA LEU A 112 16.89 -6.54 -6.80
C LEU A 112 15.94 -6.39 -5.63
N GLU A 113 15.36 -5.20 -5.43
CA GLU A 113 14.24 -5.05 -4.53
C GLU A 113 13.18 -5.92 -5.16
N CYS A 114 13.03 -7.13 -4.61
CA CYS A 114 11.94 -8.06 -4.77
C CYS A 114 10.82 -7.41 -5.58
N GLY A 115 10.86 -7.60 -6.91
CA GLY A 115 9.95 -6.91 -7.82
C GLY A 115 8.54 -7.01 -7.27
N ASN A 116 7.74 -5.94 -7.37
CA ASN A 116 6.48 -5.70 -6.64
C ASN A 116 5.59 -6.92 -6.33
N GLN A 117 5.67 -8.00 -7.11
CA GLN A 117 5.17 -9.35 -6.81
C GLN A 117 5.58 -9.90 -5.41
N LEU A 118 6.80 -9.66 -4.92
CA LEU A 118 7.27 -10.18 -3.64
C LEU A 118 6.94 -9.26 -2.45
N LYS A 119 6.72 -7.95 -2.69
CA LYS A 119 6.17 -7.06 -1.64
C LYS A 119 4.76 -7.46 -1.23
N LEU A 120 3.93 -8.00 -2.14
CA LEU A 120 2.58 -8.50 -1.82
C LEU A 120 2.58 -9.56 -0.71
N HIS A 121 3.60 -10.40 -0.65
CA HIS A 121 3.72 -11.45 0.36
C HIS A 121 4.26 -10.94 1.70
N CYS A 122 4.92 -9.79 1.72
CA CYS A 122 5.44 -9.15 2.94
C CYS A 122 4.39 -8.30 3.66
N PHE A 123 3.23 -8.02 3.04
CA PHE A 123 2.17 -7.29 3.69
C PHE A 123 1.31 -8.21 4.55
N PRO A 124 0.85 -7.73 5.72
CA PRO A 124 -0.09 -8.47 6.54
C PRO A 124 -1.39 -8.73 5.76
N PRO A 125 -2.15 -9.79 6.11
CA PRO A 125 -3.26 -10.28 5.27
C PRO A 125 -4.34 -9.24 4.95
N TYR A 126 -4.57 -8.27 5.85
CA TYR A 126 -5.55 -7.20 5.67
C TYR A 126 -5.09 -6.10 4.70
N ALA A 127 -3.79 -5.97 4.46
CA ALA A 127 -3.19 -4.98 3.57
C ALA A 127 -2.82 -5.55 2.19
N ARG A 128 -3.08 -6.84 1.96
CA ARG A 128 -2.84 -7.50 0.67
C ARG A 128 -3.87 -7.05 -0.36
N GLU A 129 -3.46 -7.04 -1.63
CA GLU A 129 -4.36 -6.71 -2.73
C GLU A 129 -5.50 -7.72 -2.83
N THR A 130 -6.72 -7.21 -3.03
CA THR A 130 -7.88 -8.03 -3.35
C THR A 130 -7.78 -8.58 -4.77
N ALA A 131 -8.56 -9.62 -5.09
CA ALA A 131 -8.60 -10.19 -6.45
C ALA A 131 -8.87 -9.13 -7.53
N VAL A 132 -9.78 -8.19 -7.26
CA VAL A 132 -10.11 -7.07 -8.16
C VAL A 132 -8.91 -6.16 -8.37
N CYS A 133 -8.18 -5.80 -7.30
CA CYS A 133 -6.97 -4.99 -7.39
C CYS A 133 -5.89 -5.70 -8.23
N ILE A 134 -5.69 -7.00 -8.04
CA ILE A 134 -4.71 -7.79 -8.81
C ILE A 134 -5.05 -7.78 -10.29
N VAL A 135 -6.32 -8.03 -10.66
CA VAL A 135 -6.76 -7.99 -12.05
C VAL A 135 -6.55 -6.58 -12.63
N ARG A 136 -7.05 -5.54 -11.95
CA ARG A 136 -6.90 -4.14 -12.39
C ARG A 136 -5.45 -3.70 -12.57
N ASN A 137 -4.54 -4.13 -11.71
CA ASN A 137 -3.13 -3.73 -11.76
C ASN A 137 -2.34 -4.41 -12.89
N ASN A 138 -2.82 -5.56 -13.37
CA ASN A 138 -2.16 -6.39 -14.39
C ASN A 138 -2.88 -6.43 -15.74
N MET A 139 -4.12 -5.93 -15.79
CA MET A 139 -4.93 -5.76 -17.00
C MET A 139 -5.10 -4.28 -17.30
N HIS A 140 -4.35 -3.77 -18.27
CA HIS A 140 -4.53 -2.40 -18.73
C HIS A 140 -5.40 -2.38 -19.99
N THR A 141 -6.27 -1.37 -20.11
CA THR A 141 -7.19 -1.19 -21.25
C THR A 141 -6.45 -1.20 -22.59
N ALA A 142 -5.22 -0.68 -22.64
CA ALA A 142 -4.39 -0.69 -23.85
C ALA A 142 -3.96 -2.11 -24.30
N GLU A 143 -3.81 -3.05 -23.36
CA GLU A 143 -3.50 -4.44 -23.67
C GLU A 143 -4.76 -5.17 -24.16
N ALA A 144 -5.91 -4.93 -23.52
CA ALA A 144 -7.20 -5.46 -23.95
C ALA A 144 -7.64 -4.93 -25.33
N LEU A 145 -7.27 -3.70 -25.70
CA LEU A 145 -7.52 -3.15 -27.03
C LEU A 145 -6.55 -3.67 -28.11
N ARG A 146 -5.34 -4.10 -27.71
CA ARG A 146 -4.36 -4.73 -28.62
C ARG A 146 -4.72 -6.17 -28.91
N SER A 147 -5.08 -6.92 -27.87
CA SER A 147 -5.58 -8.29 -27.97
C SER A 147 -7.02 -8.22 -28.45
N GLN A 148 -7.24 -8.19 -29.77
CA GLN A 148 -8.57 -8.17 -30.37
C GLN A 148 -9.42 -9.40 -30.01
N ASP A 149 -8.79 -10.42 -29.45
CA ASP A 149 -9.39 -11.67 -29.01
C ASP A 149 -9.80 -11.63 -27.53
N ILE A 150 -11.11 -11.73 -27.31
CA ILE A 150 -11.73 -11.78 -25.98
C ILE A 150 -11.23 -13.00 -25.20
N TYR A 151 -11.01 -14.14 -25.87
CA TYR A 151 -10.64 -15.39 -25.22
C TYR A 151 -9.28 -15.31 -24.50
N GLU A 152 -8.28 -14.71 -25.14
CA GLU A 152 -6.97 -14.51 -24.52
C GLU A 152 -7.03 -13.58 -23.30
N THR A 153 -7.90 -12.55 -23.35
CA THR A 153 -8.10 -11.69 -22.19
C THR A 153 -8.74 -12.44 -21.02
N GLU A 154 -9.77 -13.27 -21.28
CA GLU A 154 -10.43 -14.10 -20.28
C GLU A 154 -9.49 -15.15 -19.68
N LYS A 155 -8.72 -15.83 -20.53
CA LYS A 155 -7.68 -16.78 -20.10
C LYS A 155 -6.65 -16.12 -19.19
N LYS A 156 -6.25 -14.90 -19.51
CA LYS A 156 -5.33 -14.15 -18.65
C LYS A 156 -6.01 -13.72 -17.34
N ILE A 157 -7.27 -13.28 -17.34
CA ILE A 157 -8.03 -12.94 -16.12
C ILE A 157 -8.15 -14.16 -15.21
N THR A 158 -8.57 -15.30 -15.77
CA THR A 158 -8.74 -16.55 -15.03
C THR A 158 -7.42 -17.01 -14.42
N SER A 159 -6.29 -16.93 -15.15
CA SER A 159 -4.96 -17.25 -14.61
C SER A 159 -4.58 -16.38 -13.40
N LEU A 160 -4.88 -15.08 -13.42
CA LEU A 160 -4.62 -14.16 -12.31
C LEU A 160 -5.48 -14.50 -11.09
N LEU A 161 -6.76 -14.85 -11.30
CA LEU A 161 -7.66 -15.26 -10.24
C LEU A 161 -7.23 -16.58 -9.60
N ILE A 162 -6.82 -17.56 -10.41
CA ILE A 162 -6.28 -18.84 -9.93
C ILE A 162 -5.04 -18.61 -9.08
N LYS A 163 -4.09 -17.80 -9.57
CA LYS A 163 -2.87 -17.46 -8.83
C LYS A 163 -3.18 -16.77 -7.48
N HIS A 164 -4.15 -15.86 -7.45
CA HIS A 164 -4.59 -15.23 -6.20
C HIS A 164 -5.21 -16.24 -5.22
N ARG A 165 -6.05 -17.16 -5.71
CA ARG A 165 -6.63 -18.23 -4.87
C ARG A 165 -5.53 -19.13 -4.29
N GLN A 166 -4.56 -19.54 -5.11
CA GLN A 166 -3.42 -20.35 -4.68
C GLN A 166 -2.59 -19.63 -3.60
N MET A 167 -2.30 -18.34 -3.77
CA MET A 167 -1.63 -17.53 -2.75
C MET A 167 -2.36 -17.58 -1.40
N ARG A 168 -3.68 -17.38 -1.41
CA ARG A 168 -4.49 -17.40 -0.18
C ARG A 168 -4.56 -18.80 0.44
N ALA A 169 -4.56 -19.86 -0.37
CA ALA A 169 -4.49 -21.23 0.11
C ALA A 169 -3.15 -21.54 0.79
N LEU A 170 -2.03 -21.17 0.17
CA LEU A 170 -0.68 -21.31 0.74
C LEU A 170 -0.57 -20.57 2.08
N GLU A 171 -1.11 -19.35 2.16
CA GLU A 171 -1.13 -18.57 3.40
C GLU A 171 -1.89 -19.27 4.53
N ARG A 172 -3.04 -19.89 4.23
CA ARG A 172 -3.81 -20.66 5.22
C ARG A 172 -3.06 -21.89 5.72
N MET A 173 -2.29 -22.55 4.83
CA MET A 173 -1.46 -23.70 5.21
C MET A 173 -0.24 -23.31 6.04
N GLN A 174 0.35 -22.14 5.79
CA GLN A 174 1.53 -21.66 6.53
C GLN A 174 1.19 -21.21 7.95
N GLN A 175 -0.02 -20.71 8.20
CA GLN A 175 -0.44 -20.19 9.50
C GLN A 175 -1.81 -20.72 9.92
N PRO A 176 -1.96 -22.04 10.14
CA PRO A 176 -3.25 -22.66 10.41
C PRO A 176 -3.92 -22.05 11.64
N GLU A 177 -3.19 -21.79 12.71
CA GLU A 177 -3.71 -21.21 13.97
C GLU A 177 -4.44 -19.86 13.79
N ARG A 178 -4.05 -19.08 12.78
CA ARG A 178 -4.68 -17.80 12.45
C ARG A 178 -6.04 -17.99 11.76
N PHE A 179 -6.18 -19.05 10.96
CA PHE A 179 -7.34 -19.30 10.11
C PHE A 179 -8.27 -20.38 10.65
N THR A 180 -7.82 -21.16 11.65
CA THR A 180 -8.70 -21.95 12.51
C THR A 180 -9.49 -20.96 13.37
N GLY A 181 -10.70 -20.64 12.92
CA GLY A 181 -11.54 -19.66 13.58
C GLY A 181 -11.89 -20.11 15.00
N LYS A 182 -11.83 -19.16 15.93
CA LYS A 182 -12.73 -19.19 17.09
C LYS A 182 -14.15 -19.47 16.58
N PRO A 183 -14.96 -20.26 17.29
CA PRO A 183 -16.28 -20.63 16.79
C PRO A 183 -17.06 -19.35 16.40
N PRO A 184 -17.84 -19.36 15.32
CA PRO A 184 -18.66 -18.22 14.94
C PRO A 184 -19.49 -17.73 16.14
N LEU A 185 -19.78 -16.43 16.20
CA LEU A 185 -20.48 -15.79 17.32
C LEU A 185 -21.74 -16.54 17.76
N TYR A 186 -22.51 -17.12 16.83
CA TYR A 186 -23.71 -17.89 17.16
C TYR A 186 -23.42 -19.17 17.97
N GLN A 187 -22.21 -19.71 17.86
CA GLN A 187 -21.74 -20.93 18.51
C GLN A 187 -21.06 -20.62 19.86
N VAL A 188 -20.52 -19.40 20.03
CA VAL A 188 -19.97 -18.92 21.31
C VAL A 188 -21.04 -18.25 22.19
N CYS A 189 -21.99 -17.56 21.60
CA CYS A 189 -23.09 -16.91 22.31
C CYS A 189 -24.13 -17.97 22.74
N ARG A 190 -23.96 -18.54 23.94
CA ARG A 190 -25.03 -19.32 24.59
C ARG A 190 -26.27 -18.42 24.71
N ARG A 191 -27.31 -18.71 23.93
CA ARG A 191 -28.61 -18.05 24.08
C ARG A 191 -29.15 -18.47 25.45
N LEU A 192 -29.15 -17.53 26.39
CA LEU A 192 -29.79 -17.73 27.68
C LEU A 192 -31.28 -17.95 27.42
N ASN A 193 -31.86 -18.96 28.04
CA ASN A 193 -33.32 -19.07 28.04
C ASN A 193 -33.93 -17.89 28.85
N SER A 194 -35.24 -17.70 28.77
CA SER A 194 -35.92 -16.58 29.44
C SER A 194 -35.59 -16.52 30.94
N GLN A 195 -35.58 -17.67 31.63
CA GLN A 195 -35.23 -17.77 33.05
C GLN A 195 -33.79 -17.32 33.33
N GLU A 196 -32.82 -17.80 32.54
CA GLU A 196 -31.42 -17.48 32.66
C GLU A 196 -31.13 -16.00 32.35
N TYR A 197 -31.87 -15.42 31.40
CA TYR A 197 -31.80 -14.00 31.09
C TYR A 197 -32.31 -13.16 32.28
N GLN A 198 -33.48 -13.49 32.84
CA GLN A 198 -34.03 -12.81 34.01
C GLN A 198 -33.07 -12.89 35.22
N ASN A 199 -32.49 -14.06 35.46
CA ASN A 199 -31.52 -14.26 36.53
C ASN A 199 -30.24 -13.43 36.33
N LYS A 200 -29.75 -13.31 35.09
CA LYS A 200 -28.59 -12.47 34.77
C LYS A 200 -28.89 -10.99 34.98
N VAL A 201 -30.05 -10.52 34.53
CA VAL A 201 -30.50 -9.13 34.73
C VAL A 201 -30.66 -8.82 36.22
N ALA A 202 -31.28 -9.71 37.00
CA ALA A 202 -31.43 -9.57 38.45
C ALA A 202 -30.06 -9.50 39.15
N LYS A 203 -29.11 -10.36 38.75
CA LYS A 203 -27.74 -10.35 39.30
C LYS A 203 -26.99 -9.06 38.98
N CYS A 204 -27.12 -8.52 37.76
CA CYS A 204 -26.53 -7.23 37.39
C CYS A 204 -27.12 -6.08 38.25
N ARG A 205 -28.44 -6.03 38.43
CA ARG A 205 -29.10 -5.03 39.28
C ARG A 205 -28.65 -5.13 40.74
N LEU A 206 -28.49 -6.34 41.28
CA LEU A 206 -27.97 -6.54 42.64
C LEU A 206 -26.51 -6.06 42.80
N THR A 207 -25.69 -6.15 41.75
CA THR A 207 -24.32 -5.62 41.81
C THR A 207 -24.28 -4.10 41.71
N GLU A 208 -25.21 -3.49 40.99
CA GLU A 208 -25.36 -2.03 40.90
C GLU A 208 -25.87 -1.45 42.22
N THR A 209 -26.86 -2.09 42.86
CA THR A 209 -27.34 -1.66 44.19
C THR A 209 -26.26 -1.83 45.26
N LYS A 210 -25.50 -2.93 45.27
CA LYS A 210 -24.35 -3.10 46.18
C LYS A 210 -23.28 -2.03 45.97
N LYS A 211 -23.01 -1.63 44.72
CA LYS A 211 -22.08 -0.53 44.41
C LYS A 211 -22.62 0.83 44.84
N ALA A 212 -23.93 1.07 44.70
CA ALA A 212 -24.57 2.29 45.19
C ALA A 212 -24.51 2.39 46.72
N ILE A 213 -24.88 1.32 47.43
CA ILE A 213 -24.80 1.23 48.90
C ILE A 213 -23.37 1.44 49.39
N PHE A 214 -22.37 0.83 48.73
CA PHE A 214 -20.96 1.03 49.07
C PHE A 214 -20.51 2.50 48.88
N ASN A 215 -21.01 3.18 47.85
CA ASN A 215 -20.69 4.59 47.60
C ASN A 215 -21.39 5.54 48.60
N ASP A 216 -22.60 5.20 49.07
CA ASP A 216 -23.32 5.99 50.07
C ASP A 216 -22.70 5.87 51.46
N HIS A 217 -22.22 4.68 51.86
CA HIS A 217 -21.42 4.51 53.07
C HIS A 217 -20.10 5.29 53.03
N LYS A 218 -19.53 5.48 51.85
CA LYS A 218 -18.30 6.27 51.67
C LYS A 218 -18.55 7.77 51.76
N LYS A 219 -19.74 8.25 51.38
CA LYS A 219 -20.15 9.67 51.52
C LYS A 219 -20.49 10.04 52.96
N THR A 220 -21.22 9.19 53.67
CA THR A 220 -21.56 9.39 55.10
C THR A 220 -20.31 9.39 56.00
N ALA A 221 -19.33 8.52 55.73
CA ALA A 221 -18.05 8.53 56.44
C ALA A 221 -17.19 9.79 56.19
N VAL A 222 -17.49 10.58 55.14
CA VAL A 222 -16.81 11.85 54.83
C VAL A 222 -17.53 13.03 55.47
N THR A 223 -18.86 12.99 55.61
CA THR A 223 -19.65 14.04 56.29
C THR A 223 -19.43 14.02 57.81
N ASP A 224 -19.33 12.84 58.44
CA ASP A 224 -19.08 12.71 59.88
C ASP A 224 -17.67 13.21 60.30
N LYS A 225 -16.74 13.30 59.34
CA LYS A 225 -15.40 13.87 59.55
C LYS A 225 -15.36 15.40 59.43
N LEU A 226 -16.36 16.02 58.78
CA LEU A 226 -16.43 17.46 58.60
C LEU A 226 -17.17 18.16 59.75
N GLU A 227 -18.16 17.50 60.37
CA GLU A 227 -18.91 18.08 61.49
C GLU A 227 -18.11 18.12 62.81
N ASN A 228 -17.11 17.25 62.99
CA ASN A 228 -16.24 17.25 64.17
C ASN A 228 -15.11 18.31 64.14
N ASN A 229 -15.00 19.13 63.08
CA ASN A 229 -13.91 20.11 62.91
C ASN A 229 -14.35 21.59 63.03
N PHE A 230 -15.61 21.87 63.36
CA PHE A 230 -16.11 23.26 63.54
C PHE A 230 -16.62 23.51 64.96
N VAL A 231 -15.69 23.64 65.92
CA VAL A 231 -15.91 24.45 67.13
C VAL A 231 -14.93 25.62 67.06
N LEU A 232 -15.47 26.78 66.67
CA LEU A 232 -14.77 28.07 66.55
C LEU A 232 -14.39 28.61 67.93
N GLN A 233 -13.13 29.03 68.14
CA GLN A 233 -12.77 29.97 69.20
C GLN A 233 -12.81 31.41 68.67
N PRO A 234 -13.38 32.39 69.41
CA PRO A 234 -13.52 33.76 68.94
C PRO A 234 -12.21 34.56 69.07
N HIS A 235 -11.89 35.32 68.02
CA HIS A 235 -10.75 36.24 67.93
C HIS A 235 -10.92 37.46 68.87
N GLN A 236 -9.88 37.77 69.64
CA GLN A 236 -9.70 39.08 70.27
C GLN A 236 -9.30 40.13 69.21
N GLN A 237 -10.00 41.26 69.19
CA GLN A 237 -9.60 42.48 68.49
C GLN A 237 -9.04 43.46 69.53
N ALA A 238 -7.80 43.90 69.34
CA ALA A 238 -7.18 45.00 70.08
C ALA A 238 -7.42 46.33 69.34
N GLU A 239 -8.18 47.18 70.04
CA GLU A 239 -8.33 48.64 70.11
C GLU A 239 -7.40 49.56 69.29
N PHE A 240 -7.98 50.69 68.84
CA PHE A 240 -7.38 52.03 68.99
C PHE A 240 -8.46 53.13 68.98
N LYS A 241 -8.90 53.55 70.17
CA LYS A 241 -8.97 54.94 70.70
C LYS A 241 -9.98 55.07 71.83
#